data_AF-A0A7S1Z467-F1
#
_entry.id   AF-A0A7S1Z467-F1
#
_cell.length_a   1.000
_cell.length_b   1.000
_cell.length_c   1.000
_cell.angle_alpha   90.00
_cell.angle_beta   90.00
_cell.angle_gamma   90.00
#
_symmetry.space_group_name_H-M   'P 1'
#
loop_
_entity.id
_entity.type
_entity.pdbx_description
1 polymer ?
#
loop_
_entity_poly.entity_id
_entity_poly.type
_entity_poly.pdbx_seq_one_letter_code
_entity_poly.pdbx_strand_id
1 'polypeptide(L)'
;NAVEVARGEDEGVKKQLKEGGGVGMDGGGALTSDMARGKRYLVDLLASNVIVRVQAESFNGTRGDGFPLAAMLAKLSIETKDIVPILTAHLYTACPVAIPTLPTGGQDGVGESSEEDLMESLGMQKDKNGEYESFDRFLGRTEGLVSIVADIMSSYPENHSLLGGHKGAVIYLERFLTFLPPAPH
;
A
#
# COMPACT_ATOMS: atom_id res chain seq x y z
N ASN A 1 11.02 6.75 13.50
CA ASN A 1 9.65 6.69 12.96
C ASN A 1 9.73 6.89 11.44
N ALA A 2 9.36 5.92 10.61
CA ALA A 2 9.59 5.97 9.15
C ALA A 2 8.89 7.17 8.47
N VAL A 3 7.77 7.63 9.04
CA VAL A 3 7.02 8.80 8.57
C VAL A 3 7.78 10.10 8.82
N GLU A 4 8.50 10.20 9.94
CA GLU A 4 9.34 11.37 10.24
C GLU A 4 10.59 11.42 9.37
N VAL A 5 11.16 10.26 9.05
CA VAL A 5 12.29 10.14 8.12
C VAL A 5 11.87 10.58 6.71
N ALA A 6 10.72 10.09 6.22
CA ALA A 6 10.18 10.49 4.92
C ALA A 6 9.82 11.99 4.87
N ARG A 7 9.31 12.57 5.96
CA ARG A 7 9.06 14.02 6.07
C ARG A 7 10.36 14.82 6.05
N GLY A 8 11.40 14.37 6.76
CA GLY A 8 12.71 15.03 6.76
C GLY A 8 13.40 15.01 5.39
N GLU A 9 13.29 13.90 4.66
CA GLU A 9 13.79 13.80 3.28
C GLU A 9 13.03 14.75 2.33
N ASP A 10 11.71 14.83 2.44
CA ASP A 10 10.86 15.71 1.63
C ASP A 10 11.11 17.20 1.94
N GLU A 11 11.40 17.55 3.20
CA GLU A 11 11.83 18.89 3.60
C GLU A 11 13.24 19.24 3.09
N GLY A 12 14.16 18.27 3.12
CA GLY A 12 15.51 18.41 2.57
C GLY A 12 15.49 18.70 1.08
N VAL A 13 14.70 17.94 0.31
CA VAL A 13 14.49 18.15 -1.13
C VAL A 13 13.86 19.51 -1.40
N LYS A 14 12.84 19.91 -0.63
CA LYS A 14 12.21 21.24 -0.77
C LYS A 14 13.17 22.39 -0.48
N LYS A 15 14.06 22.23 0.50
CA LYS A 15 15.06 23.25 0.86
C LYS A 15 16.11 23.39 -0.24
N GLN A 16 16.63 22.27 -0.76
CA GLN A 16 17.58 22.25 -1.87
C GLN A 16 16.99 22.80 -3.18
N LEU A 17 15.73 22.49 -3.48
CA LEU A 17 15.02 23.04 -4.65
C LEU A 17 14.73 24.55 -4.52
N LYS A 18 14.53 25.07 -3.31
CA LYS A 18 14.32 26.51 -3.06
C LYS A 18 15.59 27.33 -3.12
N GLU A 19 16.75 26.74 -2.80
CA GLU A 19 18.04 27.41 -2.80
C GLU A 19 18.70 27.45 -4.19
N GLY A 20 18.04 26.95 -5.25
CA GLY A 20 18.50 27.02 -6.64
C GLY A 20 19.70 26.12 -6.97
N GLY A 21 20.24 25.42 -5.98
CA GLY A 21 21.27 24.39 -6.17
C GLY A 21 20.61 23.06 -6.47
N GLY A 22 20.43 22.75 -7.76
CA GLY A 22 19.83 21.46 -8.14
C GLY A 22 20.64 20.28 -7.58
N VAL A 23 19.92 19.23 -7.23
CA VAL A 23 20.49 18.04 -6.59
C VAL A 23 21.35 17.31 -7.62
N GLY A 24 22.65 17.17 -7.34
CA GLY A 24 23.58 16.47 -8.22
C GLY A 24 23.26 14.98 -8.28
N MET A 25 22.86 14.50 -9.45
CA MET A 25 22.96 13.08 -9.79
C MET A 25 24.40 12.77 -10.22
N ASP A 26 24.86 11.57 -9.89
CA ASP A 26 26.11 11.00 -10.41
C ASP A 26 25.98 10.88 -11.94
N GLY A 27 26.40 11.93 -12.66
CA GLY A 27 26.11 12.13 -14.08
C GLY A 27 25.41 13.45 -14.44
N GLY A 28 25.96 14.60 -14.02
CA GLY A 28 25.97 15.81 -14.85
C GLY A 28 24.68 16.61 -15.07
N GLY A 29 23.71 16.62 -14.16
CA GLY A 29 22.56 17.52 -14.23
C GLY A 29 21.93 17.81 -12.88
N ALA A 30 21.71 19.09 -12.57
CA ALA A 30 21.06 19.54 -11.34
C ALA A 30 19.54 19.30 -11.47
N LEU A 31 18.93 18.58 -10.53
CA LEU A 31 17.48 18.28 -10.52
C LEU A 31 16.67 19.58 -10.49
N THR A 32 15.91 19.87 -11.56
CA THR A 32 15.02 21.04 -11.59
C THR A 32 13.74 20.76 -10.79
N SER A 33 13.04 21.81 -10.36
CA SER A 33 11.73 21.67 -9.70
C SER A 33 10.73 20.86 -10.55
N ASP A 34 10.78 21.02 -11.88
CA ASP A 34 9.89 20.29 -12.78
C ASP A 34 10.26 18.80 -12.86
N MET A 35 11.55 18.46 -12.85
CA MET A 35 12.01 17.08 -12.78
C MET A 35 11.61 16.40 -11.47
N ALA A 36 11.66 17.12 -10.35
CA ALA A 36 11.21 16.60 -9.05
C ALA A 36 9.70 16.33 -9.04
N ARG A 37 8.89 17.25 -9.60
CA ARG A 37 7.43 17.05 -9.77
C ARG A 37 7.13 15.86 -10.68
N GLY A 38 7.84 15.75 -11.80
CA GLY A 38 7.72 14.64 -12.74
C GLY A 38 8.03 13.30 -12.10
N LYS A 39 9.11 13.21 -11.32
CA LYS A 39 9.44 12.01 -10.54
C LYS A 39 8.32 11.62 -9.58
N ARG A 40 7.82 12.58 -8.79
CA ARG A 40 6.73 12.32 -7.82
C ARG A 40 5.46 11.84 -8.51
N TYR A 41 5.08 12.50 -9.61
CA TYR A 41 3.93 12.11 -10.42
C TYR A 41 4.09 10.69 -10.98
N LEU A 42 5.28 10.34 -11.50
CA LEU A 42 5.53 9.00 -12.02
C LEU A 42 5.41 7.92 -10.95
N VAL A 43 5.93 8.16 -9.74
CA VAL A 43 5.83 7.19 -8.64
C VAL A 43 4.38 7.02 -8.18
N ASP A 44 3.62 8.11 -8.11
CA ASP A 44 2.19 8.06 -7.77
C ASP A 44 1.37 7.35 -8.85
N LEU A 45 1.63 7.64 -10.12
CA LEU A 45 1.00 6.97 -11.26
C LEU A 45 1.32 5.47 -11.29
N LEU A 46 2.57 5.10 -10.99
CA LEU A 46 2.96 3.70 -10.89
C LEU A 46 2.20 2.99 -9.76
N ALA A 47 2.16 3.58 -8.56
CA ALA A 47 1.42 3.03 -7.43
C ALA A 47 -0.07 2.87 -7.76
N SER A 48 -0.70 3.88 -8.35
CA SER A 48 -2.10 3.82 -8.79
C SER A 48 -2.35 2.70 -9.80
N ASN A 49 -1.46 2.53 -10.80
CA ASN A 49 -1.58 1.44 -11.77
C ASN A 49 -1.42 0.05 -11.15
N VAL A 50 -0.56 -0.10 -10.15
CA VAL A 50 -0.43 -1.36 -9.38
C VAL A 50 -1.77 -1.67 -8.72
N ILE A 51 -2.40 -0.69 -8.06
CA ILE A 51 -3.72 -0.86 -7.42
C ILE A 51 -4.79 -1.26 -8.45
N VAL A 52 -4.79 -0.67 -9.64
CA VAL A 52 -5.72 -1.08 -10.71
C VAL A 52 -5.44 -2.51 -11.17
N ARG A 53 -4.18 -2.89 -11.39
CA ARG A 53 -3.82 -4.24 -11.86
C ARG A 53 -4.23 -5.31 -10.86
N VAL A 54 -3.93 -5.08 -9.58
CA VAL A 54 -4.15 -6.05 -8.48
C VAL A 54 -5.63 -6.30 -8.23
N GLN A 55 -6.48 -5.31 -8.50
CA GLN A 55 -7.93 -5.41 -8.33
C GLN A 55 -8.66 -5.99 -9.55
N ALA A 56 -7.96 -6.24 -10.66
CA ALA A 56 -8.58 -6.84 -11.84
C ALA A 56 -8.79 -8.34 -11.61
N GLU A 57 -9.94 -8.88 -12.05
CA GLU A 57 -10.32 -10.30 -11.90
C GLU A 57 -9.29 -11.30 -12.44
N SER A 58 -8.43 -10.86 -13.37
CA SER A 58 -7.35 -11.67 -13.94
C SER A 58 -6.06 -11.66 -13.13
N PHE A 59 -5.98 -10.90 -12.05
CA PHE A 59 -4.80 -10.82 -11.18
C PHE A 59 -4.63 -12.12 -10.40
N ASN A 60 -3.39 -12.62 -10.35
CA ASN A 60 -3.04 -13.83 -9.61
C ASN A 60 -3.86 -15.08 -9.99
N GLY A 61 -4.53 -15.06 -11.16
CA GLY A 61 -5.20 -16.21 -11.74
C GLY A 61 -4.18 -17.23 -12.28
N THR A 62 -4.56 -18.01 -13.28
CA THR A 62 -3.73 -19.11 -13.82
C THR A 62 -2.33 -18.68 -14.31
N ARG A 63 -2.13 -17.39 -14.58
CA ARG A 63 -0.83 -16.84 -15.02
C ARG A 63 0.11 -16.46 -13.87
N GLY A 64 -0.37 -16.40 -12.62
CA GLY A 64 0.46 -16.17 -11.43
C GLY A 64 1.28 -14.88 -11.47
N ASP A 65 0.69 -13.77 -11.93
CA ASP A 65 1.42 -12.53 -12.16
C ASP A 65 1.59 -11.64 -10.90
N GLY A 66 1.13 -12.11 -9.74
CA GLY A 66 1.39 -11.49 -8.44
C GLY A 66 2.87 -11.50 -8.06
N PHE A 67 3.53 -12.66 -8.11
CA PHE A 67 4.95 -12.78 -7.73
C PHE A 67 5.90 -11.91 -8.56
N PRO A 68 5.83 -11.89 -9.92
CA PRO A 68 6.69 -11.01 -10.70
C PRO A 68 6.47 -9.52 -10.39
N LEU A 69 5.21 -9.12 -10.18
CA LEU A 69 4.88 -7.75 -9.81
C LEU A 69 5.45 -7.40 -8.43
N ALA A 70 5.27 -8.28 -7.45
CA ALA A 70 5.81 -8.12 -6.11
C ALA A 70 7.33 -8.01 -6.08
N ALA A 71 8.04 -8.88 -6.82
CA ALA A 71 9.49 -8.85 -6.92
C ALA A 71 9.99 -7.53 -7.56
N MET A 72 9.32 -7.05 -8.59
CA MET A 72 9.61 -5.74 -9.21
C MET A 72 9.45 -4.61 -8.18
N LEU A 73 8.35 -4.61 -7.40
CA LEU A 73 8.08 -3.58 -6.40
C LEU A 73 9.06 -3.64 -5.22
N ALA A 74 9.41 -4.84 -4.75
CA ALA A 74 10.41 -5.05 -3.72
C ALA A 74 11.77 -4.49 -4.17
N LYS A 75 12.21 -4.82 -5.40
CA LYS A 75 13.45 -4.29 -5.98
C LYS A 75 13.41 -2.78 -6.14
N LEU A 76 12.32 -2.24 -6.69
CA LEU A 76 12.14 -0.81 -6.91
C LEU A 76 12.15 -0.03 -5.58
N SER A 77 11.64 -0.61 -4.49
CA SER A 77 11.67 0.02 -3.17
C SER A 77 13.08 0.19 -2.59
N ILE A 78 14.06 -0.55 -3.11
CA ILE A 78 15.46 -0.39 -2.74
C ILE A 78 16.07 0.78 -3.52
N GLU A 79 15.78 0.86 -4.82
CA GLU A 79 16.34 1.85 -5.74
C GLU A 79 15.66 3.23 -5.64
N THR A 80 14.35 3.25 -5.34
CA THR A 80 13.53 4.46 -5.26
C THR A 80 12.77 4.48 -3.94
N LYS A 81 13.36 5.04 -2.89
CA LYS A 81 12.76 5.04 -1.54
C LYS A 81 11.42 5.77 -1.45
N ASP A 82 11.19 6.76 -2.30
CA ASP A 82 9.93 7.53 -2.38
C ASP A 82 8.70 6.63 -2.64
N ILE A 83 8.88 5.47 -3.29
CA ILE A 83 7.76 4.56 -3.58
C ILE A 83 7.18 3.93 -2.32
N VAL A 84 7.98 3.74 -1.26
CA VAL A 84 7.56 3.02 -0.06
C VAL A 84 6.34 3.66 0.59
N PRO A 85 6.37 4.94 1.01
CA PRO A 85 5.21 5.57 1.64
C PRO A 85 4.03 5.75 0.66
N ILE A 86 4.31 6.00 -0.63
CA ILE A 86 3.26 6.24 -1.64
C ILE A 86 2.49 4.96 -1.92
N LEU A 87 3.18 3.87 -2.27
CA LEU A 87 2.55 2.59 -2.57
C LEU A 87 1.84 2.01 -1.33
N THR A 88 2.44 2.14 -0.14
CA THR A 88 1.80 1.70 1.11
C THR A 88 0.49 2.46 1.36
N ALA A 89 0.46 3.78 1.12
CA ALA A 89 -0.76 4.57 1.26
C ALA A 89 -1.83 4.11 0.25
N HIS A 90 -1.47 3.96 -1.01
CA HIS A 90 -2.37 3.45 -2.06
C HIS A 90 -2.96 2.07 -1.71
N LEU A 91 -2.15 1.13 -1.22
CA LEU A 91 -2.60 -0.21 -0.81
C LEU A 91 -3.60 -0.15 0.36
N TYR A 92 -3.27 0.57 1.43
CA TYR A 92 -4.13 0.64 2.61
C TYR A 92 -5.38 1.51 2.42
N THR A 93 -5.35 2.48 1.51
CA THR A 93 -6.56 3.19 1.08
C THR A 93 -7.48 2.29 0.25
N ALA A 94 -6.93 1.45 -0.63
CA ALA A 94 -7.72 0.54 -1.45
C ALA A 94 -8.27 -0.67 -0.67
N CYS A 95 -7.53 -1.14 0.33
CA CYS A 95 -7.89 -2.25 1.21
C CYS A 95 -7.44 -1.97 2.65
N PRO A 96 -8.29 -1.32 3.46
CA PRO A 96 -8.00 -1.08 4.88
C PRO A 96 -7.72 -2.36 5.64
N VAL A 97 -8.42 -3.46 5.29
CA VAL A 97 -8.25 -4.79 5.90
C VAL A 97 -6.95 -5.51 5.50
N ALA A 98 -6.17 -4.95 4.57
CA ALA A 98 -4.78 -5.37 4.35
C ALA A 98 -3.85 -4.93 5.51
N ILE A 99 -4.35 -4.16 6.47
CA ILE A 99 -3.80 -4.12 7.82
C ILE A 99 -4.63 -5.10 8.63
N PRO A 100 -4.03 -6.09 9.32
CA PRO A 100 -4.77 -6.97 10.21
C PRO A 100 -5.30 -6.17 11.40
N THR A 101 -6.48 -5.60 11.25
CA THR A 101 -7.24 -4.86 12.26
C THR A 101 -8.70 -5.23 12.11
N LEU A 102 -9.39 -5.47 13.22
CA LEU A 102 -10.84 -5.58 13.20
C LEU A 102 -11.45 -4.22 12.87
N PRO A 103 -12.52 -4.15 12.06
CA PRO A 103 -13.29 -2.94 11.88
C PRO A 103 -13.70 -2.39 13.25
N THR A 104 -13.46 -1.11 13.48
CA THR A 104 -13.92 -0.43 14.69
C THR A 104 -15.41 -0.13 14.55
N GLY A 105 -16.24 -1.16 14.52
CA GLY A 105 -17.67 -0.99 14.75
C GLY A 105 -17.86 -0.47 16.16
N GLY A 106 -18.17 0.82 16.31
CA GLY A 106 -18.56 1.47 17.56
C GLY A 106 -17.78 1.05 18.80
N GLN A 107 -16.49 1.34 18.88
CA GLN A 107 -15.69 1.03 20.08
C GLN A 107 -16.08 1.83 21.34
N ASP A 108 -17.09 2.69 21.28
CA ASP A 108 -17.55 3.48 22.43
C ASP A 108 -18.93 3.09 22.98
N GLY A 109 -19.56 1.99 22.54
CA GLY A 109 -20.83 1.55 23.13
C GLY A 109 -21.97 2.59 23.01
N VAL A 110 -21.84 3.57 22.11
CA VAL A 110 -22.84 4.59 21.82
C VAL A 110 -23.26 4.43 20.36
N GLY A 111 -24.31 3.63 20.14
CA GLY A 111 -24.97 3.46 18.86
C GLY A 111 -24.60 2.19 18.11
N GLU A 112 -25.61 1.50 17.56
CA GLU A 112 -25.42 0.53 16.51
C GLU A 112 -24.73 1.24 15.34
N SER A 113 -23.49 0.87 15.00
CA SER A 113 -22.86 1.32 13.75
C SER A 113 -23.75 0.85 12.60
N SER A 114 -24.13 1.76 11.70
CA SER A 114 -24.98 1.38 10.58
C SER A 114 -24.28 0.36 9.70
N GLU A 115 -25.05 -0.44 8.96
CA GLU A 115 -24.49 -1.37 7.97
C GLU A 115 -23.60 -0.62 6.96
N GLU A 116 -23.96 0.61 6.61
CA GLU A 116 -23.14 1.49 5.77
C GLU A 116 -21.80 1.83 6.39
N ASP A 117 -21.77 2.23 7.68
CA ASP A 117 -20.51 2.53 8.38
C ASP A 117 -19.59 1.31 8.41
N LEU A 118 -20.16 0.11 8.60
CA LEU A 118 -19.40 -1.14 8.56
C LEU A 118 -18.84 -1.40 7.17
N MET A 119 -19.67 -1.32 6.12
CA MET A 119 -19.24 -1.53 4.73
C MET A 119 -18.16 -0.54 4.31
N GLU A 120 -18.27 0.73 4.69
CA GLU A 120 -17.24 1.76 4.43
C GLU A 120 -15.95 1.47 5.20
N SER A 121 -16.05 1.06 6.48
CA SER A 121 -14.87 0.70 7.28
C SER A 121 -14.10 -0.52 6.76
N LEU A 122 -14.81 -1.47 6.12
CA LEU A 122 -14.22 -2.61 5.42
C LEU A 122 -13.54 -2.21 4.10
N GLY A 123 -13.87 -1.03 3.58
CA GLY A 123 -13.39 -0.54 2.29
C GLY A 123 -14.23 -1.03 1.10
N MET A 124 -15.50 -1.36 1.31
CA MET A 124 -16.43 -1.63 0.21
C MET A 124 -16.66 -0.35 -0.60
N GLN A 125 -16.69 -0.49 -1.92
CA GLN A 125 -16.81 0.63 -2.85
C GLN A 125 -18.24 0.77 -3.36
N LYS A 126 -18.70 2.02 -3.49
CA LYS A 126 -19.94 2.38 -4.16
C LYS A 126 -19.71 2.57 -5.66
N ASP A 127 -20.67 2.17 -6.48
CA ASP A 127 -20.68 2.43 -7.90
C ASP A 127 -21.09 3.88 -8.23
N LYS A 128 -21.26 4.20 -9.52
CA LYS A 128 -21.66 5.55 -9.96
C LYS A 128 -23.08 5.93 -9.54
N ASN A 129 -23.91 4.96 -9.19
CA ASN A 129 -25.28 5.14 -8.73
C ASN A 129 -25.35 5.28 -7.20
N GLY A 130 -24.22 5.06 -6.50
CA GLY A 130 -24.15 5.09 -5.04
C GLY A 130 -24.40 3.73 -4.38
N GLU A 131 -24.56 2.66 -5.16
CA GLU A 131 -24.83 1.32 -4.66
C GLU A 131 -23.52 0.61 -4.31
N TYR A 132 -23.49 -0.09 -3.19
CA TYR A 132 -22.31 -0.89 -2.82
C TYR A 132 -22.07 -2.02 -3.81
N GLU A 133 -20.80 -2.34 -4.04
CA GLU A 133 -20.42 -3.53 -4.77
C GLU A 133 -20.96 -4.80 -4.08
N SER A 134 -21.22 -5.85 -4.86
CA SER A 134 -21.58 -7.17 -4.33
C SER A 134 -20.46 -7.73 -3.45
N PHE A 135 -20.81 -8.54 -2.46
CA PHE A 135 -19.84 -9.19 -1.58
C PHE A 135 -18.77 -10.00 -2.33
N ASP A 136 -19.14 -10.76 -3.37
CA ASP A 136 -18.19 -11.53 -4.18
C ASP A 136 -17.13 -10.64 -4.86
N ARG A 137 -17.56 -9.48 -5.36
CA ARG A 137 -16.68 -8.48 -5.98
C ARG A 137 -15.74 -7.85 -4.95
N PHE A 138 -16.27 -7.49 -3.78
CA PHE A 138 -15.48 -7.01 -2.66
C PHE A 138 -14.42 -8.04 -2.23
N LEU A 139 -14.80 -9.31 -2.11
CA LEU A 139 -13.89 -10.39 -1.73
C LEU A 139 -12.80 -10.60 -2.77
N GLY A 140 -13.12 -10.69 -4.06
CA GLY A 140 -12.11 -10.88 -5.11
C GLY A 140 -11.10 -9.72 -5.16
N ARG A 141 -11.57 -8.48 -4.94
CA ARG A 141 -10.73 -7.29 -4.88
C ARG A 141 -9.82 -7.29 -3.65
N THR A 142 -10.37 -7.66 -2.49
CA THR A 142 -9.64 -7.78 -1.22
C THR A 142 -8.60 -8.89 -1.28
N GLU A 143 -8.94 -10.04 -1.84
CA GLU A 143 -8.04 -11.18 -2.03
C GLU A 143 -6.82 -10.79 -2.86
N GLY A 144 -7.03 -10.10 -4.00
CA GLY A 144 -5.92 -9.59 -4.80
C GLY A 144 -5.01 -8.64 -4.03
N LEU A 145 -5.60 -7.68 -3.30
CA LEU A 145 -4.85 -6.68 -2.52
C LEU A 145 -4.08 -7.28 -1.34
N VAL A 146 -4.68 -8.24 -0.62
CA VAL A 146 -3.99 -8.96 0.46
C VAL A 146 -2.90 -9.88 -0.11
N SER A 147 -3.15 -10.51 -1.25
CA SER A 147 -2.17 -11.38 -1.93
C SER A 147 -0.93 -10.59 -2.34
N ILE A 148 -1.07 -9.43 -2.99
CA ILE A 148 0.12 -8.65 -3.38
C ILE A 148 0.89 -8.13 -2.16
N VAL A 149 0.21 -7.80 -1.06
CA VAL A 149 0.85 -7.41 0.20
C VAL A 149 1.71 -8.56 0.74
N ALA A 150 1.15 -9.77 0.80
CA ALA A 150 1.87 -10.97 1.20
C ALA A 150 3.05 -11.31 0.27
N ASP A 151 2.83 -11.24 -1.05
CA ASP A 151 3.85 -11.50 -2.06
C ASP A 151 5.01 -10.51 -1.95
N ILE A 152 4.72 -9.22 -1.77
CA ILE A 152 5.73 -8.17 -1.58
C ILE A 152 6.56 -8.46 -0.34
N MET A 153 5.94 -8.71 0.82
CA MET A 153 6.67 -8.99 2.06
C MET A 153 7.50 -10.27 1.98
N SER A 154 7.13 -11.20 1.08
CA SER A 154 7.83 -12.48 0.85
C SER A 154 8.84 -12.42 -0.30
N SER A 155 8.97 -11.29 -0.99
CA SER A 155 9.80 -11.15 -2.18
C SER A 155 11.27 -10.85 -1.89
N TYR A 156 12.13 -11.18 -2.85
CA TYR A 156 13.52 -10.77 -2.87
C TYR A 156 13.68 -9.38 -3.52
N PRO A 157 14.73 -8.61 -3.16
CA PRO A 157 15.83 -8.97 -2.26
C PRO A 157 15.47 -8.80 -0.78
N GLU A 158 16.00 -9.66 0.11
CA GLU A 158 15.63 -9.71 1.55
C GLU A 158 15.84 -8.39 2.32
N ASN A 159 16.69 -7.49 1.80
CA ASN A 159 16.95 -6.19 2.41
C ASN A 159 15.94 -5.10 2.01
N HIS A 160 14.91 -5.43 1.22
CA HIS A 160 13.82 -4.50 0.94
C HIS A 160 13.02 -4.22 2.22
N SER A 161 12.54 -2.99 2.37
CA SER A 161 11.77 -2.57 3.55
C SER A 161 10.32 -2.22 3.24
N LEU A 162 9.89 -2.46 1.98
CA LEU A 162 8.51 -2.23 1.57
C LEU A 162 7.58 -3.12 2.39
N LEU A 163 6.59 -2.52 3.04
CA LEU A 163 5.67 -3.18 3.99
C LEU A 163 6.39 -3.91 5.15
N GLY A 164 7.63 -3.51 5.47
CA GLY A 164 8.44 -4.14 6.51
C GLY A 164 9.20 -5.39 6.07
N GLY A 165 9.13 -5.77 4.78
CA GLY A 165 9.79 -6.96 4.24
C GLY A 165 9.40 -8.25 4.95
N HIS A 166 10.31 -9.22 5.02
CA HIS A 166 10.04 -10.52 5.67
C HIS A 166 9.65 -10.39 7.13
N LYS A 167 10.21 -9.41 7.86
CA LYS A 167 9.81 -9.12 9.24
C LYS A 167 8.37 -8.60 9.31
N GLY A 168 7.96 -7.80 8.33
CA GLY A 168 6.58 -7.35 8.14
C GLY A 168 5.61 -8.52 8.00
N ALA A 169 5.95 -9.53 7.20
CA ALA A 169 5.13 -10.74 7.04
C ALA A 169 4.89 -11.47 8.37
N VAL A 170 5.94 -11.63 9.19
CA VAL A 170 5.81 -12.26 10.51
C VAL A 170 4.90 -11.44 11.43
N ILE A 171 5.11 -10.12 11.50
CA ILE A 171 4.25 -9.22 12.30
C ILE A 171 2.80 -9.26 11.82
N TYR A 172 2.59 -9.32 10.51
CA TYR A 172 1.27 -9.43 9.91
C TYR A 172 0.56 -10.71 10.39
N LEU A 173 1.23 -11.85 10.32
CA LEU A 173 0.70 -13.13 10.79
C LEU A 173 0.44 -13.14 12.30
N GLU A 174 1.38 -12.63 13.10
CA GLU A 174 1.23 -12.51 14.55
C GLU A 174 -0.03 -11.71 14.90
N ARG A 175 -0.25 -10.56 14.25
CA ARG A 175 -1.47 -9.76 14.46
C ARG A 175 -2.73 -10.54 14.06
N PHE A 176 -2.71 -11.20 12.92
CA PHE A 176 -3.87 -11.98 12.48
C PHE A 176 -4.23 -13.09 13.47
N LEU A 177 -3.23 -13.81 14.00
CA LEU A 177 -3.43 -14.85 15.01
C LEU A 177 -4.07 -14.33 16.30
N THR A 178 -3.87 -13.05 16.66
CA THR A 178 -4.55 -12.46 17.82
C THR A 178 -6.06 -12.27 17.65
N PHE A 179 -6.58 -12.33 16.42
CA PHE A 179 -8.01 -12.24 16.15
C PHE A 179 -8.72 -13.59 16.11
N LEU A 180 -7.96 -14.69 16.05
CA LEU A 180 -8.57 -16.02 16.03
C LEU A 180 -9.17 -16.35 17.41
N PRO A 181 -10.38 -16.93 17.45
CA PRO A 181 -10.94 -17.39 18.71
C PRO A 181 -10.03 -18.46 19.33
N PRO A 182 -10.02 -18.61 20.66
CA PRO A 182 -9.28 -19.68 21.31
C PRO A 182 -9.76 -21.04 20.77
N ALA A 183 -8.83 -21.99 20.64
CA ALA A 183 -9.17 -23.33 20.18
C ALA A 183 -10.26 -23.94 21.09
N PRO A 184 -11.29 -24.60 20.53
CA PRO A 184 -12.28 -25.29 21.34
C PRO A 184 -11.59 -26.38 22.18
N HIS A 185 -11.85 -26.37 23.49
CA HIS A 185 -11.39 -27.39 24.44
C HIS A 185 -12.09 -28.73 24.25
#